data_AF-A0A345ZVG6-F1
#
_entry.id   AF-A0A345ZVG6-F1
#
_cell.length_a   1.000
_cell.length_b   1.000
_cell.length_c   1.000
_cell.angle_alpha   90.00
_cell.angle_beta   90.00
_cell.angle_gamma   90.00
#
_symmetry.space_group_name_H-M   'P 1'
#
loop_
_entity.id
_entity.type
_entity.pdbx_description
1 polymer ?
#
loop_
_entity_poly.entity_id
_entity_poly.type
_entity_poly.pdbx_seq_one_letter_code
_entity_poly.pdbx_strand_id
1 'polypeptide(L)'
;MPSQSNTKLVSHIDCPGGGQVWVEGTTLYVGHQRPTSGTTIIDIADPRQPKVIAKIDVPEGWHSHKVRVAGDIMIVNYEKFGKSSANDVGGGINIYDVANPAAPKLITEWRTVGGGVHRFDFDGRYAYISPTVEGYVGNIVMILDLANPAKPVEVGRWWIPGQWTAGGEEYPWDNWVPPRCHHPLRRGDRLYVSYWHHGFFILDIADMSTPKLVSHMNTSPVYPHPTHTCLVIPELLKGRQIMVVADEDVAKLWPAAPSFAWTYDITQEQMPLPISTFQVPGLDKDGSPQPAMTGCHQPSERFTGSIVPFAWFAQGLRIVDYADPYAPKEVGHYTPDPAPGADRPSSNDVTTDSRGLIYLVDRVAGIDVIEAAAMS
;
A
#
# COMPACT_ATOMS: atom_id res chain seq x y z
N MET A 1 4.78 -27.66 6.01
CA MET A 1 4.97 -27.58 4.54
C MET A 1 3.98 -26.51 4.09
N PRO A 2 4.47 -25.39 3.55
CA PRO A 2 3.62 -24.30 3.11
C PRO A 2 2.60 -24.81 2.08
N SER A 3 1.37 -24.30 2.16
CA SER A 3 0.37 -24.58 1.13
C SER A 3 0.72 -23.78 -0.12
N GLN A 4 0.83 -24.45 -1.26
CA GLN A 4 1.21 -23.79 -2.51
C GLN A 4 0.54 -24.44 -3.73
N SER A 5 0.25 -23.62 -4.74
CA SER A 5 -0.24 -24.04 -6.05
C SER A 5 0.30 -23.09 -7.12
N ASN A 6 0.82 -23.64 -8.22
CA ASN A 6 1.45 -22.89 -9.32
C ASN A 6 2.55 -21.90 -8.89
N THR A 7 3.13 -22.13 -7.73
CA THR A 7 4.21 -21.34 -7.14
C THR A 7 5.31 -22.24 -6.59
N LYS A 8 6.49 -21.67 -6.45
CA LYS A 8 7.65 -22.33 -5.88
C LYS A 8 8.51 -21.32 -5.11
N LEU A 9 8.82 -21.63 -3.87
CA LEU A 9 9.79 -20.88 -3.08
C LEU A 9 11.19 -21.01 -3.72
N VAL A 10 11.83 -19.88 -3.99
CA VAL A 10 13.20 -19.80 -4.50
C VAL A 10 14.20 -19.66 -3.34
N SER A 11 13.93 -18.72 -2.45
CA SER A 11 14.73 -18.46 -1.25
C SER A 11 13.91 -17.69 -0.22
N HIS A 12 14.45 -17.64 0.99
CA HIS A 12 13.93 -16.83 2.09
C HIS A 12 14.99 -15.83 2.52
N ILE A 13 14.58 -14.59 2.76
CA ILE A 13 15.42 -13.51 3.24
C ILE A 13 15.07 -13.24 4.71
N ASP A 14 15.96 -13.62 5.60
CA ASP A 14 15.83 -13.32 7.02
C ASP A 14 16.10 -11.83 7.28
N CYS A 15 15.04 -11.13 7.69
CA CYS A 15 15.08 -9.76 8.16
C CYS A 15 13.90 -9.54 9.13
N PRO A 16 13.82 -8.37 9.83
CA PRO A 16 12.79 -8.12 10.85
C PRO A 16 11.30 -8.17 10.43
N GLY A 17 10.99 -8.53 9.18
CA GLY A 17 9.67 -8.38 8.56
C GLY A 17 9.36 -6.93 8.17
N GLY A 18 8.32 -6.69 7.38
CA GLY A 18 8.11 -5.39 6.74
C GLY A 18 6.66 -4.95 6.54
N GLY A 19 6.50 -3.66 6.32
CA GLY A 19 5.26 -3.00 5.98
C GLY A 19 5.11 -2.72 4.48
N GLN A 20 6.23 -2.69 3.75
CA GLN A 20 6.27 -2.56 2.31
C GLN A 20 7.56 -3.15 1.75
N VAL A 21 7.47 -3.66 0.53
CA VAL A 21 8.60 -4.19 -0.23
C VAL A 21 8.61 -3.58 -1.63
N TRP A 22 9.79 -3.20 -2.11
CA TRP A 22 9.96 -2.58 -3.43
C TRP A 22 11.25 -3.07 -4.09
N VAL A 23 11.22 -3.27 -5.40
CA VAL A 23 12.41 -3.66 -6.18
C VAL A 23 12.78 -2.52 -7.12
N GLU A 24 14.06 -2.20 -7.25
CA GLU A 24 14.58 -1.38 -8.34
C GLU A 24 15.80 -2.08 -8.95
N GLY A 25 15.70 -2.49 -10.21
CA GLY A 25 16.72 -3.33 -10.86
C GLY A 25 16.94 -4.65 -10.10
N THR A 26 18.16 -4.85 -9.59
CA THR A 26 18.55 -6.01 -8.77
C THR A 26 18.68 -5.66 -7.29
N THR A 27 18.04 -4.59 -6.83
CA THR A 27 18.03 -4.19 -5.42
C THR A 27 16.61 -4.23 -4.86
N LEU A 28 16.47 -4.91 -3.73
CA LEU A 28 15.24 -5.02 -2.95
C LEU A 28 15.31 -4.10 -1.74
N TYR A 29 14.25 -3.35 -1.49
CA TYR A 29 14.10 -2.40 -0.40
C TYR A 29 12.91 -2.80 0.45
N VAL A 30 13.09 -2.79 1.77
CA VAL A 30 12.07 -3.25 2.73
C VAL A 30 11.90 -2.21 3.81
N GLY A 31 10.72 -1.59 3.91
CA GLY A 31 10.36 -0.70 5.01
C GLY A 31 9.83 -1.52 6.18
N HIS A 32 10.42 -1.38 7.37
CA HIS A 32 10.12 -2.24 8.52
C HIS A 32 8.99 -1.70 9.40
N GLN A 33 8.15 -2.60 9.92
CA GLN A 33 6.96 -2.22 10.71
C GLN A 33 7.30 -1.62 12.09
N ARG A 34 8.40 -2.05 12.70
CA ARG A 34 8.69 -1.82 14.12
C ARG A 34 10.06 -1.18 14.30
N PRO A 35 10.18 -0.15 15.17
CA PRO A 35 11.48 0.34 15.60
C PRO A 35 12.30 -0.76 16.31
N THR A 36 13.63 -0.66 16.33
CA THR A 36 14.45 0.42 15.71
C THR A 36 14.77 0.16 14.23
N SER A 37 14.22 -0.90 13.63
CA SER A 37 14.47 -1.21 12.22
C SER A 37 13.69 -0.25 11.32
N GLY A 38 14.39 0.48 10.45
CA GLY A 38 13.79 1.41 9.50
C GLY A 38 13.65 0.83 8.11
N THR A 39 14.79 0.57 7.46
CA THR A 39 14.85 0.01 6.11
C THR A 39 16.00 -0.98 5.97
N THR A 40 15.76 -2.13 5.34
CA THR A 40 16.83 -3.03 4.88
C THR A 40 16.91 -2.98 3.35
N ILE A 41 18.14 -2.85 2.84
CA ILE A 41 18.45 -2.84 1.41
C ILE A 41 19.25 -4.10 1.08
N ILE A 42 18.82 -4.83 0.05
CA ILE A 42 19.26 -6.19 -0.24
C ILE A 42 19.61 -6.29 -1.72
N ASP A 43 20.79 -6.83 -2.03
CA ASP A 43 21.16 -7.27 -3.37
C ASP A 43 20.46 -8.60 -3.67
N ILE A 44 19.70 -8.61 -4.77
CA ILE A 44 18.93 -9.75 -5.28
C ILE A 44 19.34 -10.11 -6.73
N ALA A 45 20.57 -9.77 -7.13
CA ALA A 45 21.12 -10.16 -8.43
C ALA A 45 21.06 -11.69 -8.62
N ASP A 46 21.50 -12.45 -7.62
CA ASP A 46 21.13 -13.87 -7.49
C ASP A 46 19.98 -14.02 -6.50
N PRO A 47 18.75 -14.32 -6.95
CA PRO A 47 17.60 -14.46 -6.08
C PRO A 47 17.69 -15.69 -5.16
N ARG A 48 18.62 -16.63 -5.41
CA ARG A 48 18.87 -17.79 -4.54
C ARG A 48 19.85 -17.48 -3.41
N GLN A 49 20.64 -16.41 -3.54
CA GLN A 49 21.62 -15.97 -2.54
C GLN A 49 21.51 -14.46 -2.28
N PRO A 50 20.35 -13.98 -1.80
CA PRO A 50 20.14 -12.57 -1.49
C PRO A 50 21.10 -12.12 -0.38
N LYS A 51 21.61 -10.89 -0.51
CA LYS A 51 22.59 -10.33 0.42
C LYS A 51 22.15 -8.98 0.94
N VAL A 52 22.00 -8.84 2.26
CA VAL A 52 21.80 -7.53 2.88
C VAL A 52 23.05 -6.67 2.65
N ILE A 53 22.86 -5.50 2.04
CA ILE A 53 23.95 -4.57 1.70
C ILE A 53 23.91 -3.27 2.51
N ALA A 54 22.74 -2.87 3.03
CA ALA A 54 22.63 -1.74 3.95
C ALA A 54 21.42 -1.88 4.87
N LYS A 55 21.48 -1.19 6.01
CA LYS A 55 20.38 -1.02 6.96
C LYS A 55 20.32 0.43 7.41
N ILE A 56 19.10 0.95 7.54
CA ILE A 56 18.80 2.27 8.07
C ILE A 56 17.92 2.06 9.29
N ASP A 57 18.34 2.60 10.43
CA ASP A 57 17.58 2.53 11.67
C ASP A 57 16.65 3.74 11.81
N VAL A 58 15.64 3.57 12.65
CA VAL A 58 14.75 4.63 13.13
C VAL A 58 14.80 4.70 14.65
N PRO A 59 14.66 5.90 15.25
CA PRO A 59 14.57 6.02 16.70
C PRO A 59 13.37 5.27 17.29
N GLU A 60 13.47 4.92 18.57
CA GLU A 60 12.33 4.38 19.31
C GLU A 60 11.13 5.35 19.26
N GLY A 61 9.92 4.79 19.11
CA GLY A 61 8.70 5.58 18.95
C GLY A 61 8.42 6.08 17.52
N TRP A 62 9.29 5.79 16.56
CA TRP A 62 9.10 6.11 15.14
C TRP A 62 9.21 4.86 14.27
N HIS A 63 8.57 4.86 13.11
CA HIS A 63 8.77 3.81 12.10
C HIS A 63 8.75 4.35 10.67
N SER A 64 9.44 3.65 9.78
CA SER A 64 9.52 3.93 8.34
C SER A 64 9.11 2.71 7.53
N HIS A 65 7.86 2.31 7.71
CA HIS A 65 7.33 1.04 7.25
C HIS A 65 6.82 1.04 5.80
N LYS A 66 7.07 2.14 5.06
CA LYS A 66 6.81 2.32 3.63
C LYS A 66 8.09 2.77 2.92
N VAL A 67 8.32 2.22 1.74
CA VAL A 67 9.49 2.51 0.89
C VAL A 67 9.14 2.47 -0.59
N ARG A 68 9.60 3.47 -1.35
CA ARG A 68 9.60 3.48 -2.82
C ARG A 68 10.93 3.99 -3.34
N VAL A 69 11.31 3.49 -4.51
CA VAL A 69 12.51 3.91 -5.23
C VAL A 69 12.16 4.13 -6.69
N ALA A 70 12.68 5.21 -7.28
CA ALA A 70 12.66 5.43 -8.71
C ALA A 70 14.00 6.02 -9.14
N GLY A 71 14.75 5.27 -9.95
CA GLY A 71 16.14 5.59 -10.23
C GLY A 71 16.96 5.65 -8.94
N ASP A 72 17.69 6.76 -8.75
CA ASP A 72 18.61 6.94 -7.62
C ASP A 72 17.96 7.56 -6.37
N ILE A 73 16.64 7.77 -6.36
CA ILE A 73 15.93 8.40 -5.25
C ILE A 73 15.06 7.38 -4.52
N MET A 74 15.32 7.21 -3.23
CA MET A 74 14.47 6.44 -2.31
C MET A 74 13.71 7.38 -1.38
N ILE A 75 12.41 7.13 -1.22
CA ILE A 75 11.56 7.77 -0.23
C ILE A 75 11.12 6.71 0.78
N VAL A 76 11.18 7.06 2.06
CA VAL A 76 10.55 6.29 3.14
C VAL A 76 9.63 7.19 3.93
N ASN A 77 8.52 6.65 4.42
CA ASN A 77 7.71 7.40 5.36
C ASN A 77 8.45 7.52 6.70
N TYR A 78 8.09 8.53 7.48
CA TYR A 78 8.56 8.68 8.84
C TYR A 78 7.34 9.03 9.69
N GLU A 79 6.82 8.04 10.40
CA GLU A 79 5.55 8.13 11.11
C GLU A 79 5.74 7.79 12.58
N LYS A 80 4.96 8.42 13.46
CA LYS A 80 4.94 8.07 14.87
C LYS A 80 4.40 6.65 15.04
N PHE A 81 5.15 5.80 15.74
CA PHE A 81 4.74 4.44 16.01
C PHE A 81 3.60 4.41 17.05
N GLY A 82 2.47 3.77 16.70
CA GLY A 82 1.31 3.68 17.57
C GLY A 82 0.32 4.84 17.40
N LYS A 83 -0.34 5.25 18.48
CA LYS A 83 -1.31 6.36 18.43
C LYS A 83 -0.60 7.71 18.36
N SER A 84 -0.93 8.49 17.36
CA SER A 84 -0.51 9.90 17.22
C SER A 84 -1.61 10.85 17.71
N SER A 85 -1.20 12.08 18.01
CA SER A 85 -2.05 13.21 18.35
C SER A 85 -1.79 14.37 17.39
N ALA A 86 -2.72 15.31 17.27
CA ALA A 86 -2.57 16.48 16.40
C ALA A 86 -1.38 17.39 16.79
N ASN A 87 -0.91 17.30 18.04
CA ASN A 87 0.19 18.11 18.56
C ASN A 87 1.56 17.43 18.45
N ASP A 88 1.62 16.18 17.96
CA ASP A 88 2.89 15.53 17.70
C ASP A 88 3.64 16.29 16.60
N VAL A 89 4.97 16.31 16.69
CA VAL A 89 5.83 16.95 15.70
C VAL A 89 6.99 16.03 15.36
N GLY A 90 7.41 16.03 14.09
CA GLY A 90 8.59 15.29 13.63
C GLY A 90 8.32 14.15 12.66
N GLY A 91 7.06 13.91 12.27
CA GLY A 91 6.71 12.98 11.20
C GLY A 91 6.98 13.54 9.80
N GLY A 92 6.77 12.76 8.75
CA GLY A 92 6.90 13.19 7.36
C GLY A 92 7.48 12.11 6.46
N ILE A 93 8.43 12.47 5.59
CA ILE A 93 9.19 11.52 4.76
C ILE A 93 10.68 11.81 4.86
N ASN A 94 11.49 10.76 4.78
CA ASN A 94 12.94 10.88 4.60
C ASN A 94 13.28 10.51 3.15
N ILE A 95 14.10 11.34 2.51
CA ILE A 95 14.50 11.19 1.10
C ILE A 95 15.99 10.89 1.05
N TYR A 96 16.36 9.82 0.36
CA TYR A 96 17.73 9.32 0.27
C TYR A 96 18.21 9.24 -1.18
N ASP A 97 19.49 9.54 -1.39
CA ASP A 97 20.26 9.15 -2.57
C ASP A 97 20.69 7.69 -2.39
N VAL A 98 20.29 6.86 -3.35
CA VAL A 98 20.57 5.43 -3.43
C VAL A 98 21.26 5.05 -4.76
N ALA A 99 21.93 5.99 -5.43
CA ALA A 99 22.79 5.69 -6.59
C ALA A 99 23.85 4.61 -6.26
N ASN A 100 24.28 4.57 -4.99
CA ASN A 100 24.95 3.42 -4.41
C ASN A 100 24.08 2.83 -3.27
N PRO A 101 23.30 1.76 -3.53
CA PRO A 101 22.38 1.21 -2.53
C PRO A 101 23.07 0.57 -1.32
N ALA A 102 24.37 0.26 -1.42
CA ALA A 102 25.16 -0.22 -0.28
C ALA A 102 25.60 0.91 0.68
N ALA A 103 25.43 2.18 0.28
CA ALA A 103 25.75 3.35 1.08
C ALA A 103 24.71 4.46 0.88
N PRO A 104 23.44 4.24 1.29
CA PRO A 104 22.37 5.21 1.14
C PRO A 104 22.70 6.51 1.90
N LYS A 105 22.43 7.66 1.29
CA LYS A 105 22.72 8.97 1.88
C LYS A 105 21.44 9.77 2.06
N LEU A 106 21.16 10.19 3.28
CA LEU A 106 20.04 11.09 3.54
C LEU A 106 20.27 12.42 2.82
N ILE A 107 19.30 12.81 1.98
CA ILE A 107 19.31 14.10 1.29
C ILE A 107 18.56 15.12 2.14
N THR A 108 17.34 14.79 2.57
CA THR A 108 16.50 15.70 3.34
C THR A 108 15.48 14.94 4.18
N GLU A 109 15.05 15.59 5.25
CA GLU A 109 13.91 15.19 6.05
C GLU A 109 12.81 16.21 5.84
N TRP A 110 11.79 15.84 5.08
CA TRP A 110 10.61 16.67 4.95
C TRP A 110 9.69 16.36 6.12
N ARG A 111 9.41 17.38 6.95
CA ARG A 111 8.66 17.22 8.20
C ARG A 111 7.28 17.86 8.15
N THR A 112 6.34 17.26 8.87
CA THR A 112 4.99 17.79 9.10
C THR A 112 4.57 17.60 10.56
N VAL A 113 3.44 18.21 10.93
CA VAL A 113 2.78 18.03 12.23
C VAL A 113 2.03 16.71 12.29
N GLY A 114 1.63 16.29 13.49
CA GLY A 114 0.86 15.08 13.75
C GLY A 114 1.67 13.80 13.59
N GLY A 115 0.98 12.74 13.13
CA GLY A 115 1.55 11.41 12.95
C GLY A 115 2.62 11.33 11.86
N GLY A 116 2.62 12.22 10.88
CA GLY A 116 3.53 12.19 9.73
C GLY A 116 2.84 11.74 8.45
N VAL A 117 3.60 11.10 7.56
CA VAL A 117 3.06 10.49 6.33
C VAL A 117 2.81 9.01 6.57
N HIS A 118 1.61 8.53 6.25
CA HIS A 118 1.27 7.12 6.43
C HIS A 118 1.59 6.28 5.20
N ARG A 119 1.17 6.74 4.03
CA ARG A 119 1.39 6.07 2.74
C ARG A 119 1.68 7.07 1.63
N PHE A 120 2.21 6.55 0.55
CA PHE A 120 2.53 7.36 -0.62
C PHE A 120 2.78 6.51 -1.87
N ASP A 121 2.68 7.18 -3.01
CA ASP A 121 3.20 6.75 -4.30
C ASP A 121 4.28 7.72 -4.78
N PHE A 122 5.18 7.26 -5.66
CA PHE A 122 6.29 8.07 -6.18
C PHE A 122 6.60 7.68 -7.63
N ASP A 123 6.54 8.65 -8.54
CA ASP A 123 6.72 8.44 -9.98
C ASP A 123 8.11 8.82 -10.51
N GLY A 124 9.06 9.13 -9.62
CA GLY A 124 10.40 9.59 -9.96
C GLY A 124 10.57 11.11 -9.97
N ARG A 125 9.48 11.88 -10.02
CA ARG A 125 9.53 13.34 -9.86
C ARG A 125 8.60 13.83 -8.76
N TYR A 126 7.38 13.32 -8.70
CA TYR A 126 6.36 13.74 -7.75
C TYR A 126 6.06 12.63 -6.76
N ALA A 127 5.93 13.01 -5.50
CA ALA A 127 5.44 12.12 -4.44
C ALA A 127 3.99 12.48 -4.11
N TYR A 128 3.11 11.48 -4.15
CA TYR A 128 1.70 11.59 -3.80
C TYR A 128 1.56 11.00 -2.41
N ILE A 129 1.46 11.84 -1.38
CA ILE A 129 1.63 11.45 0.01
C ILE A 129 0.31 11.63 0.78
N SER A 130 0.14 10.86 1.87
CA SER A 130 -0.93 11.04 2.85
C SER A 130 -0.42 11.60 4.20
N PRO A 131 -0.06 12.90 4.29
CA PRO A 131 0.40 13.51 5.53
C PRO A 131 -0.76 13.91 6.45
N THR A 132 -0.48 13.95 7.76
CA THR A 132 -1.18 14.88 8.68
C THR A 132 -0.67 16.31 8.44
N VAL A 133 -1.56 17.29 8.48
CA VAL A 133 -1.25 18.70 8.13
C VAL A 133 -1.92 19.65 9.12
N GLU A 134 -1.23 20.75 9.45
CA GLU A 134 -1.76 21.77 10.37
C GLU A 134 -3.07 22.36 9.83
N GLY A 135 -4.08 22.47 10.70
CA GLY A 135 -5.40 22.96 10.33
C GLY A 135 -6.29 21.92 9.63
N TYR A 136 -5.89 20.64 9.63
CA TYR A 136 -6.67 19.53 9.08
C TYR A 136 -6.92 18.41 10.10
N VAL A 137 -8.06 17.73 9.96
CA VAL A 137 -8.37 16.49 10.69
C VAL A 137 -7.87 15.29 9.88
N GLY A 138 -7.01 14.49 10.50
CA GLY A 138 -6.48 13.26 9.93
C GLY A 138 -5.52 13.49 8.76
N ASN A 139 -5.32 12.45 7.97
CA ASN A 139 -4.48 12.50 6.77
C ASN A 139 -5.27 13.04 5.58
N ILE A 140 -4.63 13.86 4.74
CA ILE A 140 -5.19 14.38 3.48
C ILE A 140 -4.30 13.98 2.30
N VAL A 141 -4.69 14.27 1.06
CA VAL A 141 -3.82 14.13 -0.12
C VAL A 141 -2.91 15.34 -0.24
N MET A 142 -1.62 15.12 -0.48
CA MET A 142 -0.67 16.18 -0.86
C MET A 142 0.26 15.69 -1.96
N ILE A 143 0.57 16.57 -2.91
CA ILE A 143 1.49 16.31 -4.03
C ILE A 143 2.74 17.17 -3.80
N LEU A 144 3.89 16.50 -3.71
CA LEU A 144 5.20 17.17 -3.60
C LEU A 144 5.97 17.02 -4.92
N ASP A 145 6.55 18.11 -5.45
CA ASP A 145 7.57 18.08 -6.50
C ASP A 145 8.95 17.88 -5.88
N LEU A 146 9.63 16.82 -6.30
CA LEU A 146 10.99 16.46 -5.89
C LEU A 146 12.02 16.74 -7.00
N ALA A 147 11.72 17.65 -7.95
CA ALA A 147 12.72 18.13 -8.92
C ALA A 147 14.02 18.60 -8.24
N ASN A 148 13.94 19.12 -7.02
CA ASN A 148 15.06 19.21 -6.10
C ASN A 148 14.76 18.37 -4.83
N PRO A 149 15.28 17.14 -4.70
CA PRO A 149 14.98 16.28 -3.56
C PRO A 149 15.51 16.83 -2.23
N ALA A 150 16.45 17.79 -2.24
CA ALA A 150 16.90 18.48 -1.03
C ALA A 150 15.91 19.53 -0.52
N LYS A 151 15.01 20.00 -1.40
CA LYS A 151 13.98 20.99 -1.08
C LYS A 151 12.66 20.65 -1.78
N PRO A 152 11.95 19.60 -1.33
CA PRO A 152 10.63 19.25 -1.86
C PRO A 152 9.67 20.43 -1.74
N VAL A 153 8.86 20.65 -2.76
CA VAL A 153 7.89 21.75 -2.81
C VAL A 153 6.50 21.17 -2.96
N GLU A 154 5.55 21.66 -2.16
CA GLU A 154 4.16 21.31 -2.35
C GLU A 154 3.61 21.94 -3.63
N VAL A 155 2.98 21.11 -4.46
CA VAL A 155 2.32 21.53 -5.70
C VAL A 155 0.85 21.78 -5.47
N GLY A 156 0.19 20.85 -4.76
CA GLY A 156 -1.23 20.90 -4.50
C GLY A 156 -1.63 19.87 -3.45
N ARG A 157 -2.87 19.98 -2.98
CA ARG A 157 -3.45 19.10 -1.96
C ARG A 157 -4.96 18.96 -2.18
N TRP A 158 -5.55 17.94 -1.57
CA TRP A 158 -6.99 17.69 -1.61
C TRP A 158 -7.47 16.95 -0.36
N TRP A 159 -8.71 17.20 0.04
CA TRP A 159 -9.32 16.63 1.25
C TRP A 159 -10.83 16.43 1.06
N ILE A 160 -11.44 15.60 1.91
CA ILE A 160 -12.91 15.43 1.93
C ILE A 160 -13.56 16.49 2.84
N PRO A 161 -14.85 16.84 2.64
CA PRO A 161 -15.53 17.86 3.46
C PRO A 161 -15.37 17.63 4.96
N GLY A 162 -15.15 18.71 5.71
CA GLY A 162 -14.97 18.72 7.16
C GLY A 162 -13.55 18.45 7.63
N GLN A 163 -12.62 18.07 6.73
CA GLN A 163 -11.23 17.93 7.14
C GLN A 163 -10.56 19.28 7.38
N TRP A 164 -10.94 20.39 6.72
CA TRP A 164 -10.23 21.67 6.82
C TRP A 164 -10.79 22.58 7.92
N THR A 165 -10.38 22.32 9.16
CA THR A 165 -10.83 23.06 10.34
C THR A 165 -10.31 24.50 10.38
N ALA A 166 -9.09 24.75 9.90
CA ALA A 166 -8.56 26.12 9.82
C ALA A 166 -9.30 27.00 8.81
N GLY A 167 -9.98 26.40 7.83
CA GLY A 167 -10.88 27.10 6.90
C GLY A 167 -12.28 27.34 7.43
N GLY A 168 -12.60 26.83 8.63
CA GLY A 168 -13.92 26.93 9.22
C GLY A 168 -14.97 25.98 8.61
N GLU A 169 -14.54 24.87 7.99
CA GLU A 169 -15.49 23.84 7.54
C GLU A 169 -16.28 23.26 8.73
N GLU A 170 -17.57 23.03 8.54
CA GLU A 170 -18.37 22.20 9.45
C GLU A 170 -17.84 20.77 9.41
N TYR A 171 -17.80 20.08 10.56
CA TYR A 171 -17.35 18.70 10.66
C TYR A 171 -18.55 17.73 10.67
N PRO A 172 -18.88 17.06 9.55
CA PRO A 172 -20.09 16.24 9.45
C PRO A 172 -19.90 14.80 9.98
N TRP A 173 -18.73 14.47 10.55
CA TRP A 173 -18.34 13.09 10.86
C TRP A 173 -18.39 12.75 12.36
N ASP A 174 -19.08 13.54 13.19
CA ASP A 174 -19.15 13.32 14.65
C ASP A 174 -19.68 11.93 15.05
N ASN A 175 -20.58 11.37 14.24
CA ASN A 175 -21.18 10.04 14.47
C ASN A 175 -20.51 8.94 13.62
N TRP A 176 -19.31 9.20 13.08
CA TRP A 176 -18.57 8.26 12.26
C TRP A 176 -17.07 8.28 12.63
N VAL A 177 -16.28 7.41 12.00
CA VAL A 177 -14.84 7.42 12.25
C VAL A 177 -14.18 8.64 11.61
N PRO A 178 -13.17 9.24 12.25
CA PRO A 178 -12.44 10.37 11.68
C PRO A 178 -11.87 10.05 10.30
N PRO A 179 -11.98 10.95 9.32
CA PRO A 179 -11.48 10.72 7.97
C PRO A 179 -9.96 10.61 7.94
N ARG A 180 -9.47 9.64 7.18
CA ARG A 180 -8.05 9.35 7.03
C ARG A 180 -7.74 8.95 5.60
N CYS A 181 -7.14 9.87 4.83
CA CYS A 181 -6.53 9.54 3.56
C CYS A 181 -5.49 8.43 3.79
N HIS A 182 -5.64 7.32 3.08
CA HIS A 182 -4.75 6.20 3.22
C HIS A 182 -3.73 6.20 2.06
N HIS A 183 -4.14 5.85 0.84
CA HIS A 183 -3.22 5.69 -0.29
C HIS A 183 -3.68 6.48 -1.53
N PRO A 184 -2.98 7.58 -1.91
CA PRO A 184 -3.16 8.22 -3.20
C PRO A 184 -2.28 7.56 -4.26
N LEU A 185 -2.86 6.74 -5.13
CA LEU A 185 -2.14 6.05 -6.21
C LEU A 185 -2.29 6.81 -7.53
N ARG A 186 -1.19 7.12 -8.24
CA ARG A 186 -1.26 7.83 -9.52
C ARG A 186 -1.41 6.89 -10.71
N ARG A 187 -2.26 7.29 -11.65
CA ARG A 187 -2.28 6.73 -13.00
C ARG A 187 -2.61 7.81 -14.03
N GLY A 188 -1.62 8.21 -14.83
CA GLY A 188 -1.77 9.31 -15.78
C GLY A 188 -2.16 10.61 -15.08
N ASP A 189 -3.23 11.24 -15.54
CA ASP A 189 -3.78 12.48 -14.97
C ASP A 189 -4.89 12.20 -13.93
N ARG A 190 -4.82 11.05 -13.26
CA ARG A 190 -5.73 10.65 -12.20
C ARG A 190 -5.00 10.25 -10.92
N LEU A 191 -5.61 10.56 -9.78
CA LEU A 191 -5.32 9.92 -8.49
C LEU A 191 -6.49 9.05 -8.06
N TYR A 192 -6.19 7.82 -7.68
CA TYR A 192 -7.13 6.87 -7.11
C TYR A 192 -6.83 6.77 -5.63
N VAL A 193 -7.68 7.42 -4.83
CA VAL A 193 -7.38 7.70 -3.42
C VAL A 193 -8.28 6.86 -2.54
N SER A 194 -7.68 6.02 -1.72
CA SER A 194 -8.40 5.31 -0.65
C SER A 194 -8.47 6.15 0.62
N TYR A 195 -9.63 6.16 1.27
CA TYR A 195 -9.82 6.70 2.61
C TYR A 195 -10.37 5.60 3.52
N TRP A 196 -9.69 5.36 4.64
CA TRP A 196 -10.16 4.38 5.63
C TRP A 196 -11.57 4.72 6.09
N HIS A 197 -12.52 3.81 5.84
CA HIS A 197 -13.94 3.91 6.19
C HIS A 197 -14.73 5.08 5.58
N HIS A 198 -14.17 5.77 4.60
CA HIS A 198 -14.86 6.80 3.81
C HIS A 198 -14.89 6.47 2.30
N GLY A 199 -14.48 5.25 1.93
CA GLY A 199 -14.50 4.76 0.56
C GLY A 199 -13.29 5.18 -0.26
N PHE A 200 -13.51 5.35 -1.56
CA PHE A 200 -12.50 5.83 -2.50
C PHE A 200 -12.97 7.05 -3.28
N PHE A 201 -11.98 7.78 -3.79
CA PHE A 201 -12.16 8.98 -4.59
C PHE A 201 -11.30 8.89 -5.85
N ILE A 202 -11.88 9.26 -6.99
CA ILE A 202 -11.14 9.46 -8.23
C ILE A 202 -10.96 10.97 -8.41
N LEU A 203 -9.71 11.42 -8.46
CA LEU A 203 -9.37 12.82 -8.66
C LEU A 203 -8.75 13.04 -10.04
N ASP A 204 -9.13 14.11 -10.71
CA ASP A 204 -8.43 14.66 -11.86
C ASP A 204 -7.26 15.52 -11.37
N ILE A 205 -6.06 15.20 -11.84
CA ILE A 205 -4.81 15.92 -11.53
C ILE A 205 -4.08 16.37 -12.80
N ALA A 206 -4.79 16.58 -13.93
CA ALA A 206 -4.20 17.20 -15.12
C ALA A 206 -3.55 18.55 -14.80
N ASP A 207 -4.15 19.29 -13.86
CA ASP A 207 -3.47 20.36 -13.11
C ASP A 207 -3.26 19.91 -11.66
N MET A 208 -2.04 19.45 -11.36
CA MET A 208 -1.66 18.95 -10.03
C MET A 208 -1.78 20.01 -8.92
N SER A 209 -1.81 21.30 -9.25
CA SER A 209 -1.99 22.35 -8.24
C SER A 209 -3.42 22.47 -7.73
N THR A 210 -4.38 21.93 -8.50
CA THR A 210 -5.81 21.94 -8.13
C THR A 210 -6.45 20.57 -8.41
N PRO A 211 -6.15 19.53 -7.61
CA PRO A 211 -6.84 18.24 -7.77
C PRO A 211 -8.35 18.40 -7.66
N LYS A 212 -9.11 17.82 -8.60
CA LYS A 212 -10.57 17.95 -8.68
C LYS A 212 -11.24 16.61 -8.52
N LEU A 213 -12.30 16.56 -7.71
CA LEU A 213 -13.11 15.36 -7.57
C LEU A 213 -13.81 15.04 -8.90
N VAL A 214 -13.61 13.82 -9.40
CA VAL A 214 -14.37 13.25 -10.52
C VAL A 214 -15.56 12.48 -9.98
N SER A 215 -15.30 11.55 -9.05
CA SER A 215 -16.32 10.70 -8.45
C SER A 215 -15.84 10.13 -7.12
N HIS A 216 -16.78 9.64 -6.32
CA HIS A 216 -16.49 8.88 -5.11
C HIS A 216 -17.49 7.75 -4.94
N MET A 217 -17.08 6.71 -4.23
CA MET A 217 -17.99 5.67 -3.75
C MET A 217 -17.56 5.23 -2.36
N ASN A 218 -18.53 5.06 -1.47
CA ASN A 218 -18.30 4.64 -0.10
C ASN A 218 -19.11 3.39 0.26
N THR A 219 -18.43 2.26 0.31
CA THR A 219 -18.98 0.96 0.74
C THR A 219 -18.88 0.76 2.26
N SER A 220 -18.13 1.60 2.96
CA SER A 220 -17.83 1.41 4.38
C SER A 220 -19.02 1.52 5.35
N PRO A 221 -20.14 2.20 5.03
CA PRO A 221 -21.35 2.12 5.85
C PRO A 221 -21.96 0.71 5.94
N VAL A 222 -21.70 -0.15 4.94
CA VAL A 222 -22.25 -1.51 4.86
C VAL A 222 -21.17 -2.59 4.99
N TYR A 223 -19.90 -2.27 4.73
CA TYR A 223 -18.77 -3.17 4.95
C TYR A 223 -17.81 -2.58 5.99
N PRO A 224 -17.52 -3.27 7.11
CA PRO A 224 -16.83 -2.68 8.26
C PRO A 224 -15.33 -2.47 8.07
N HIS A 225 -14.79 -2.77 6.90
CA HIS A 225 -13.36 -2.78 6.65
C HIS A 225 -12.93 -1.44 6.03
N PRO A 226 -11.73 -0.94 6.36
CA PRO A 226 -11.20 0.25 5.74
C PRO A 226 -10.87 0.02 4.26
N THR A 227 -11.34 0.90 3.39
CA THR A 227 -10.87 0.98 2.01
C THR A 227 -9.39 1.36 1.99
N HIS A 228 -8.55 0.49 1.43
CA HIS A 228 -7.11 0.52 1.67
C HIS A 228 -6.28 0.82 0.41
N THR A 229 -6.52 0.14 -0.71
CA THR A 229 -5.77 0.39 -1.96
C THR A 229 -6.70 0.35 -3.16
N CYS A 230 -6.61 1.36 -4.04
CA CYS A 230 -7.38 1.46 -5.27
C CYS A 230 -6.44 1.31 -6.47
N LEU A 231 -6.28 0.09 -6.96
CA LEU A 231 -5.32 -0.26 -8.00
C LEU A 231 -5.99 -0.33 -9.37
N VAL A 232 -5.57 0.51 -10.31
CA VAL A 232 -6.07 0.47 -11.68
C VAL A 232 -5.30 -0.55 -12.51
N ILE A 233 -6.02 -1.43 -13.22
CA ILE A 233 -5.42 -2.36 -14.16
C ILE A 233 -4.95 -1.56 -15.40
N PRO A 234 -3.66 -1.66 -15.79
CA PRO A 234 -3.11 -0.82 -16.83
C PRO A 234 -3.77 -0.95 -18.20
N GLU A 235 -4.21 -2.16 -18.52
CA GLU A 235 -4.76 -2.53 -19.81
C GLU A 235 -6.29 -2.53 -19.76
N LEU A 236 -6.92 -2.34 -20.92
CA LEU A 236 -8.36 -2.54 -21.03
C LEU A 236 -8.67 -4.03 -20.97
N LEU A 237 -9.50 -4.42 -20.00
CA LEU A 237 -9.97 -5.79 -19.88
C LEU A 237 -11.37 -5.90 -20.49
N LYS A 238 -11.50 -6.74 -21.53
CA LYS A 238 -12.74 -6.81 -22.33
C LYS A 238 -13.23 -5.43 -22.82
N GLY A 239 -12.28 -4.54 -23.15
CA GLY A 239 -12.57 -3.17 -23.61
C GLY A 239 -12.95 -2.18 -22.51
N ARG A 240 -12.74 -2.51 -21.23
CA ARG A 240 -13.13 -1.70 -20.06
C ARG A 240 -11.93 -1.29 -19.24
N GLN A 241 -11.99 -0.09 -18.66
CA GLN A 241 -11.03 0.33 -17.65
C GLN A 241 -11.44 -0.25 -16.29
N ILE A 242 -10.59 -1.10 -15.72
CA ILE A 242 -10.90 -1.82 -14.48
C ILE A 242 -10.05 -1.28 -13.33
N MET A 243 -10.66 -1.17 -12.16
CA MET A 243 -10.01 -0.88 -10.90
C MET A 243 -10.31 -1.98 -9.89
N VAL A 244 -9.27 -2.44 -9.20
CA VAL A 244 -9.37 -3.40 -8.09
C VAL A 244 -9.17 -2.65 -6.79
N VAL A 245 -10.12 -2.79 -5.86
CA VAL A 245 -10.05 -2.11 -4.57
C VAL A 245 -9.91 -3.15 -3.47
N ALA A 246 -8.79 -3.10 -2.74
CA ALA A 246 -8.58 -3.91 -1.57
C ALA A 246 -9.12 -3.18 -0.34
N ASP A 247 -10.08 -3.80 0.35
CA ASP A 247 -10.39 -3.44 1.73
C ASP A 247 -9.43 -4.21 2.65
N GLU A 248 -8.83 -3.54 3.62
CA GLU A 248 -7.87 -4.15 4.53
C GLU A 248 -8.57 -4.83 5.71
N ASP A 249 -8.16 -6.04 6.08
CA ASP A 249 -8.76 -6.79 7.19
C ASP A 249 -8.27 -6.32 8.58
N VAL A 250 -8.28 -5.01 8.83
CA VAL A 250 -7.91 -4.39 10.12
C VAL A 250 -8.97 -3.38 10.54
N ALA A 251 -8.89 -2.89 11.78
CA ALA A 251 -9.71 -1.80 12.28
C ALA A 251 -11.23 -1.94 11.99
N LYS A 252 -11.75 -3.18 12.08
CA LYS A 252 -13.17 -3.47 11.77
C LYS A 252 -14.09 -2.62 12.64
N LEU A 253 -15.08 -1.98 12.03
CA LEU A 253 -16.10 -1.19 12.74
C LEU A 253 -17.00 -2.06 13.64
N TRP A 254 -17.21 -3.32 13.28
CA TRP A 254 -17.92 -4.34 14.07
C TRP A 254 -17.35 -5.73 13.79
N PRO A 255 -17.59 -6.73 14.67
CA PRO A 255 -17.22 -8.12 14.39
C PRO A 255 -17.84 -8.61 13.07
N ALA A 256 -17.00 -9.04 12.13
CA ALA A 256 -17.42 -9.47 10.81
C ALA A 256 -16.44 -10.49 10.20
N ALA A 257 -16.89 -11.17 9.16
CA ALA A 257 -16.05 -12.00 8.31
C ALA A 257 -14.86 -11.19 7.73
N PRO A 258 -13.81 -11.84 7.22
CA PRO A 258 -12.64 -11.14 6.70
C PRO A 258 -12.96 -10.24 5.49
N SER A 259 -12.16 -9.19 5.30
CA SER A 259 -12.23 -8.36 4.08
C SER A 259 -11.89 -9.15 2.81
N PHE A 260 -12.20 -8.56 1.67
CA PHE A 260 -12.03 -9.11 0.33
C PHE A 260 -11.63 -8.01 -0.66
N ALA A 261 -11.38 -8.39 -1.93
CA ALA A 261 -11.09 -7.44 -3.00
C ALA A 261 -12.35 -7.19 -3.84
N TRP A 262 -12.61 -5.93 -4.15
CA TRP A 262 -13.64 -5.48 -5.08
C TRP A 262 -13.08 -5.31 -6.49
N THR A 263 -13.92 -5.51 -7.50
CA THR A 263 -13.64 -5.13 -8.89
C THR A 263 -14.67 -4.11 -9.36
N TYR A 264 -14.17 -2.98 -9.84
CA TYR A 264 -14.96 -1.87 -10.36
C TYR A 264 -14.69 -1.69 -11.86
N ASP A 265 -15.76 -1.52 -12.63
CA ASP A 265 -15.68 -0.90 -13.95
C ASP A 265 -15.67 0.62 -13.78
N ILE A 266 -14.59 1.26 -14.23
CA ILE A 266 -14.39 2.71 -14.19
C ILE A 266 -14.25 3.29 -15.60
N THR A 267 -14.73 2.58 -16.64
CA THR A 267 -14.77 3.10 -18.02
C THR A 267 -15.54 4.41 -18.11
N GLN A 268 -16.59 4.55 -17.30
CA GLN A 268 -17.27 5.83 -17.03
C GLN A 268 -16.86 6.29 -15.63
N GLU A 269 -15.75 7.02 -15.54
CA GLU A 269 -15.12 7.39 -14.25
C GLU A 269 -15.99 8.27 -13.34
N GLN A 270 -17.04 8.91 -13.89
CA GLN A 270 -18.05 9.65 -13.12
C GLN A 270 -19.02 8.72 -12.37
N MET A 271 -19.11 7.45 -12.77
CA MET A 271 -20.00 6.44 -12.20
C MET A 271 -19.28 5.08 -12.07
N PRO A 272 -18.31 4.94 -11.15
CA PRO A 272 -17.70 3.64 -10.85
C PRO A 272 -18.77 2.61 -10.50
N LEU A 273 -18.72 1.43 -11.13
CA LEU A 273 -19.68 0.35 -10.89
C LEU A 273 -18.98 -0.88 -10.32
N PRO A 274 -19.34 -1.37 -9.12
CA PRO A 274 -18.85 -2.66 -8.65
C PRO A 274 -19.45 -3.78 -9.52
N ILE A 275 -18.59 -4.63 -10.08
CA ILE A 275 -19.00 -5.71 -11.01
C ILE A 275 -18.71 -7.11 -10.48
N SER A 276 -17.75 -7.27 -9.57
CA SER A 276 -17.47 -8.53 -8.88
C SER A 276 -16.64 -8.32 -7.62
N THR A 277 -16.43 -9.40 -6.88
CA THR A 277 -15.49 -9.48 -5.75
C THR A 277 -14.63 -10.73 -5.90
N PHE A 278 -13.50 -10.75 -5.19
CA PHE A 278 -12.68 -11.94 -5.01
C PHE A 278 -12.41 -12.17 -3.52
N GLN A 279 -12.65 -13.39 -3.05
CA GLN A 279 -12.35 -13.86 -1.70
C GLN A 279 -11.61 -15.19 -1.81
N VAL A 280 -10.65 -15.42 -0.91
CA VAL A 280 -9.89 -16.68 -0.86
C VAL A 280 -10.84 -17.85 -0.58
N PRO A 281 -10.81 -18.94 -1.38
CA PRO A 281 -11.69 -20.08 -1.17
C PRO A 281 -11.61 -20.65 0.25
N GLY A 282 -12.76 -20.84 0.87
CA GLY A 282 -12.85 -21.38 2.24
C GLY A 282 -12.75 -20.32 3.35
N LEU A 283 -12.50 -19.05 3.03
CA LEU A 283 -12.84 -17.95 3.93
C LEU A 283 -14.35 -17.65 3.86
N ASP A 284 -14.86 -16.99 4.91
CA ASP A 284 -16.26 -16.56 5.03
C ASP A 284 -17.30 -17.64 4.68
N LYS A 285 -17.19 -18.82 5.31
CA LYS A 285 -18.07 -19.96 4.99
C LYS A 285 -19.52 -19.75 5.40
N ASP A 286 -19.75 -18.99 6.46
CA ASP A 286 -21.04 -18.85 7.14
C ASP A 286 -21.31 -17.42 7.63
N GLY A 287 -20.50 -16.43 7.26
CA GLY A 287 -20.63 -15.05 7.74
C GLY A 287 -20.11 -14.81 9.15
N SER A 288 -19.55 -15.83 9.83
CA SER A 288 -19.11 -15.68 11.22
C SER A 288 -17.92 -14.71 11.34
N PRO A 289 -17.86 -13.91 12.43
CA PRO A 289 -16.73 -13.04 12.69
C PRO A 289 -15.41 -13.78 12.78
N GLN A 290 -14.38 -13.25 12.12
CA GLN A 290 -13.02 -13.81 12.15
C GLN A 290 -12.01 -12.76 12.64
N PRO A 291 -10.88 -13.19 13.25
CA PRO A 291 -9.85 -12.28 13.74
C PRO A 291 -9.39 -11.30 12.66
N ALA A 292 -8.90 -10.12 13.07
CA ALA A 292 -8.22 -9.22 12.15
C ALA A 292 -6.99 -9.89 11.51
N MET A 293 -6.55 -9.33 10.39
CA MET A 293 -5.43 -9.83 9.59
C MET A 293 -5.64 -11.28 9.13
N THR A 294 -6.88 -11.66 8.84
CA THR A 294 -7.25 -12.91 8.19
C THR A 294 -7.41 -12.72 6.68
N GLY A 295 -7.98 -11.59 6.28
CA GLY A 295 -8.46 -11.29 4.94
C GLY A 295 -7.51 -10.46 4.08
N CYS A 296 -8.10 -9.77 3.11
CA CYS A 296 -7.41 -9.02 2.07
C CYS A 296 -6.57 -7.87 2.66
N HIS A 297 -5.49 -7.50 1.96
CA HIS A 297 -4.69 -6.34 2.33
C HIS A 297 -4.17 -5.57 1.12
N GLN A 298 -3.12 -6.07 0.46
CA GLN A 298 -2.32 -5.25 -0.46
C GLN A 298 -2.09 -5.98 -1.78
N PRO A 299 -2.63 -5.46 -2.90
CA PRO A 299 -2.21 -5.92 -4.21
C PRO A 299 -0.80 -5.42 -4.54
N SER A 300 -0.11 -6.13 -5.42
CA SER A 300 1.12 -5.65 -5.99
C SER A 300 0.84 -4.47 -6.90
N GLU A 301 1.52 -3.35 -6.64
CA GLU A 301 1.45 -2.17 -7.50
C GLU A 301 2.38 -2.26 -8.71
N ARG A 302 3.16 -3.35 -8.80
CA ARG A 302 3.94 -3.74 -9.99
C ARG A 302 3.45 -5.08 -10.51
N PHE A 303 2.85 -5.05 -11.68
CA PHE A 303 2.34 -6.22 -12.38
C PHE A 303 2.16 -5.89 -13.86
N THR A 304 1.92 -6.92 -14.67
CA THR A 304 1.68 -6.82 -16.10
C THR A 304 0.44 -7.62 -16.50
N GLY A 305 -0.30 -7.16 -17.51
CA GLY A 305 -1.53 -7.82 -17.93
C GLY A 305 -2.63 -7.80 -16.86
N SER A 306 -3.34 -8.91 -16.73
CA SER A 306 -4.49 -9.07 -15.84
C SER A 306 -4.21 -9.83 -14.55
N ILE A 307 -2.97 -10.33 -14.36
CA ILE A 307 -2.62 -11.19 -13.24
C ILE A 307 -1.98 -10.34 -12.14
N VAL A 308 -2.65 -10.29 -10.99
CA VAL A 308 -2.27 -9.42 -9.87
C VAL A 308 -1.92 -10.29 -8.66
N PRO A 309 -0.66 -10.26 -8.18
CA PRO A 309 -0.28 -10.81 -6.88
C PRO A 309 -0.86 -9.98 -5.73
N PHE A 310 -1.28 -10.62 -4.65
CA PHE A 310 -1.83 -10.02 -3.44
C PHE A 310 -1.16 -10.59 -2.20
N ALA A 311 -0.79 -9.72 -1.27
CA ALA A 311 -0.62 -10.09 0.13
C ALA A 311 -1.99 -10.13 0.81
N TRP A 312 -2.32 -11.25 1.42
CA TRP A 312 -3.61 -11.55 2.02
C TRP A 312 -3.46 -12.01 3.48
N PHE A 313 -2.68 -11.25 4.27
CA PHE A 313 -2.34 -11.54 5.67
C PHE A 313 -2.18 -13.03 5.98
N ALA A 314 -3.10 -13.62 6.78
CA ALA A 314 -3.05 -15.02 7.20
C ALA A 314 -3.22 -16.04 6.06
N GLN A 315 -3.61 -15.61 4.86
CA GLN A 315 -3.70 -16.45 3.68
C GLN A 315 -2.44 -16.38 2.80
N GLY A 316 -1.43 -15.57 3.14
CA GLY A 316 -0.19 -15.49 2.38
C GLY A 316 -0.33 -14.76 1.05
N LEU A 317 0.40 -15.22 0.03
CA LEU A 317 0.32 -14.77 -1.35
C LEU A 317 -0.88 -15.39 -2.07
N ARG A 318 -1.65 -14.55 -2.76
CA ARG A 318 -2.73 -14.93 -3.67
C ARG A 318 -2.46 -14.33 -5.05
N ILE A 319 -2.50 -15.13 -6.11
CA ILE A 319 -2.29 -14.66 -7.48
C ILE A 319 -3.63 -14.75 -8.18
N VAL A 320 -4.18 -13.59 -8.55
CA VAL A 320 -5.56 -13.47 -9.06
C VAL A 320 -5.54 -12.96 -10.49
N ASP A 321 -6.17 -13.69 -11.39
CA ASP A 321 -6.38 -13.27 -12.77
C ASP A 321 -7.72 -12.53 -12.91
N TYR A 322 -7.65 -11.31 -13.43
CA TYR A 322 -8.77 -10.42 -13.71
C TYR A 322 -9.16 -10.38 -15.20
N ALA A 323 -8.60 -11.22 -16.07
CA ALA A 323 -8.89 -11.21 -17.52
C ALA A 323 -10.40 -11.25 -17.81
N ASP A 324 -11.15 -11.98 -16.99
CA ASP A 324 -12.58 -11.78 -16.83
C ASP A 324 -12.90 -10.95 -15.58
N PRO A 325 -13.13 -9.62 -15.70
CA PRO A 325 -13.34 -8.77 -14.55
C PRO A 325 -14.71 -8.97 -13.89
N TYR A 326 -15.58 -9.84 -14.43
CA TYR A 326 -16.84 -10.24 -13.79
C TYR A 326 -16.71 -11.53 -12.98
N ALA A 327 -15.61 -12.26 -13.15
CA ALA A 327 -15.34 -13.50 -12.42
C ALA A 327 -13.83 -13.69 -12.23
N PRO A 328 -13.18 -12.85 -11.38
CA PRO A 328 -11.76 -13.01 -11.06
C PRO A 328 -11.48 -14.39 -10.47
N LYS A 329 -10.32 -14.97 -10.79
CA LYS A 329 -9.98 -16.33 -10.36
C LYS A 329 -8.59 -16.41 -9.77
N GLU A 330 -8.44 -17.19 -8.70
CA GLU A 330 -7.12 -17.56 -8.20
C GLU A 330 -6.44 -18.50 -9.21
N VAL A 331 -5.23 -18.14 -9.62
CA VAL A 331 -4.38 -18.91 -10.56
C VAL A 331 -3.10 -19.44 -9.90
N GLY A 332 -2.85 -19.06 -8.65
CA GLY A 332 -1.77 -19.59 -7.83
C GLY A 332 -1.79 -19.00 -6.42
N HIS A 333 -1.13 -19.68 -5.49
CA HIS A 333 -1.00 -19.20 -4.12
C HIS A 333 0.26 -19.74 -3.47
N TYR A 334 0.71 -19.05 -2.42
CA TYR A 334 1.74 -19.54 -1.52
C TYR A 334 1.44 -19.02 -0.12
N THR A 335 1.25 -19.92 0.85
CA THR A 335 1.00 -19.57 2.25
C THR A 335 2.24 -19.91 3.07
N PRO A 336 2.98 -18.91 3.57
CA PRO A 336 4.17 -19.16 4.39
C PRO A 336 3.79 -19.78 5.74
N ASP A 337 4.78 -20.42 6.37
CA ASP A 337 4.65 -20.83 7.76
C ASP A 337 4.59 -19.57 8.67
N PRO A 338 3.84 -19.61 9.79
CA PRO A 338 3.84 -18.50 10.75
C PRO A 338 5.24 -18.16 11.27
N ALA A 339 5.47 -16.88 11.56
CA ALA A 339 6.67 -16.45 12.27
C ALA A 339 6.80 -17.17 13.63
N PRO A 340 8.03 -17.38 14.17
CA PRO A 340 8.20 -17.95 15.50
C PRO A 340 7.39 -17.21 16.56
N GLY A 341 6.52 -17.94 17.27
CA GLY A 341 5.62 -17.39 18.30
C GLY A 341 4.33 -16.74 17.77
N ALA A 342 4.08 -16.75 16.46
CA ALA A 342 2.82 -16.34 15.86
C ALA A 342 1.96 -17.58 15.53
N ASP A 343 0.64 -17.43 15.69
CA ASP A 343 -0.31 -18.51 15.35
C ASP A 343 -0.56 -18.64 13.84
N ARG A 344 -0.32 -17.56 13.09
CA ARG A 344 -0.66 -17.42 11.67
C ARG A 344 0.39 -16.58 10.95
N PRO A 345 0.60 -16.77 9.64
CA PRO A 345 1.38 -15.83 8.86
C PRO A 345 0.70 -14.45 8.82
N SER A 346 1.45 -13.44 8.46
CA SER A 346 1.00 -12.05 8.37
C SER A 346 1.65 -11.39 7.16
N SER A 347 1.39 -11.91 5.97
CA SER A 347 1.89 -11.31 4.73
C SER A 347 1.31 -9.91 4.53
N ASN A 348 2.18 -8.91 4.37
CA ASN A 348 1.81 -7.51 4.44
C ASN A 348 1.87 -6.79 3.10
N ASP A 349 2.85 -7.08 2.26
CA ASP A 349 2.97 -6.43 0.95
C ASP A 349 3.61 -7.40 -0.04
N VAL A 350 3.46 -7.10 -1.32
CA VAL A 350 3.98 -7.90 -2.40
C VAL A 350 4.44 -7.02 -3.55
N THR A 351 5.63 -7.30 -4.08
CA THR A 351 6.13 -6.66 -5.30
C THR A 351 6.65 -7.71 -6.27
N THR A 352 6.90 -7.27 -7.50
CA THR A 352 7.47 -8.12 -8.55
C THR A 352 8.65 -7.42 -9.20
N ASP A 353 9.52 -8.21 -9.82
CA ASP A 353 10.63 -7.70 -10.62
C ASP A 353 10.49 -8.04 -12.12
N SER A 354 11.43 -7.53 -12.92
CA SER A 354 11.46 -7.76 -14.38
C SER A 354 11.70 -9.21 -14.80
N ARG A 355 12.11 -10.09 -13.86
CA ARG A 355 12.30 -11.52 -14.10
C ARG A 355 11.01 -12.32 -13.83
N GLY A 356 9.95 -11.66 -13.37
CA GLY A 356 8.70 -12.30 -12.95
C GLY A 356 8.76 -12.93 -11.56
N LEU A 357 9.78 -12.60 -10.76
CA LEU A 357 9.86 -13.06 -9.37
C LEU A 357 8.92 -12.23 -8.50
N ILE A 358 8.28 -12.90 -7.54
CA ILE A 358 7.41 -12.30 -6.53
C ILE A 358 8.16 -12.22 -5.21
N TYR A 359 8.08 -11.06 -4.56
CA TYR A 359 8.66 -10.81 -3.24
C TYR A 359 7.53 -10.57 -2.26
N LEU A 360 7.26 -11.54 -1.40
CA LEU A 360 6.20 -11.48 -0.39
C LEU A 360 6.82 -11.14 0.97
N VAL A 361 6.53 -9.96 1.51
CA VAL A 361 7.02 -9.58 2.84
C VAL A 361 5.99 -9.94 3.91
N ASP A 362 6.45 -10.62 4.96
CA ASP A 362 5.68 -10.85 6.18
C ASP A 362 5.95 -9.73 7.19
N ARG A 363 4.97 -9.39 8.04
CA ARG A 363 5.15 -8.35 9.08
C ARG A 363 6.23 -8.69 10.10
N VAL A 364 6.58 -9.96 10.23
CA VAL A 364 7.51 -10.48 11.24
C VAL A 364 8.56 -11.41 10.63
N ALA A 365 8.19 -12.29 9.70
CA ALA A 365 9.03 -13.36 9.17
C ALA A 365 9.80 -13.01 7.88
N GLY A 366 10.34 -11.80 7.73
CA GLY A 366 11.19 -11.48 6.57
C GLY A 366 10.48 -11.49 5.21
N ILE A 367 11.17 -11.93 4.15
CA ILE A 367 10.66 -11.97 2.77
C ILE A 367 10.85 -13.34 2.14
N ASP A 368 9.80 -13.85 1.50
CA ASP A 368 9.88 -15.02 0.61
C ASP A 368 10.01 -14.57 -0.85
N VAL A 369 10.98 -15.15 -1.56
CA VAL A 369 11.19 -14.95 -3.00
C VAL A 369 10.58 -16.14 -3.74
N ILE A 370 9.63 -15.88 -4.62
CA ILE A 370 8.73 -16.90 -5.18
C ILE A 370 8.73 -16.82 -6.71
N GLU A 371 8.85 -17.98 -7.36
CA GLU A 371 8.54 -18.16 -8.78
C GLU A 371 7.06 -18.55 -8.92
N ALA A 372 6.36 -18.00 -9.93
CA ALA A 372 4.99 -18.37 -10.23
C ALA A 372 4.82 -18.68 -11.72
N ALA A 373 4.38 -19.91 -12.03
CA ALA A 373 4.16 -20.34 -13.42
C ALA A 373 3.03 -19.57 -14.11
N ALA A 374 2.13 -18.96 -13.34
CA ALA A 374 1.07 -18.09 -13.86
C ALA A 374 1.59 -16.73 -14.35
N MET A 375 2.82 -16.33 -13.99
CA MET A 375 3.40 -15.04 -14.36
C MET A 375 4.48 -15.13 -15.46
N SER A 376 4.77 -16.34 -15.92
CA SER A 376 5.81 -16.64 -16.93
C SER A 376 5.30 -16.72 -18.35
#